data_AF-A0A6I6K133-F1
#
_entry.id   AF-A0A6I6K133-F1
#
_cell.length_a   1.000
_cell.length_b   1.000
_cell.length_c   1.000
_cell.angle_alpha   90.00
_cell.angle_beta   90.00
_cell.angle_gamma   90.00
#
_symmetry.space_group_name_H-M   'P 1'
#
loop_
_entity.id
_entity.type
_entity.pdbx_description
1 polymer ?
#
loop_
_entity_poly.entity_id
_entity_poly.type
_entity_poly.pdbx_seq_one_letter_code
_entity_poly.pdbx_strand_id
1 'polypeptide(L)'
;MKKQIFLYIMRNKNTSTDSERILNEILKSEPQYSLPGNFADMVANKAGRKFAWESYFKEFLIYLGVIAGIIAVAAAMAFIWFSADLKEWTTFLLSNISWVAGINILVIFILFADRVLLRYLFYKMSLKSA
;
A
#
# COMPACT_ATOMS: atom_id res chain seq x y z
N MET A 1 -37.41 18.31 4.89
CA MET A 1 -36.72 18.35 3.58
C MET A 1 -35.31 18.96 3.59
N LYS A 2 -34.98 19.98 4.41
CA LYS A 2 -33.66 20.66 4.36
C LYS A 2 -32.43 19.80 4.75
N LYS A 3 -32.59 18.73 5.55
CA LYS A 3 -31.48 17.82 5.93
C LYS A 3 -31.00 16.89 4.79
N GLN A 4 -31.89 16.51 3.86
CA GLN A 4 -31.53 15.64 2.73
C GLN A 4 -30.66 16.38 1.70
N ILE A 5 -30.90 17.68 1.49
CA ILE A 5 -30.13 18.53 0.58
C ILE A 5 -28.71 18.77 1.13
N PHE A 6 -28.57 18.95 2.45
CA PHE A 6 -27.26 19.14 3.09
C PHE A 6 -26.39 17.87 3.01
N LEU A 7 -26.99 16.68 3.16
CA LEU A 7 -26.29 15.40 2.98
C LEU A 7 -25.89 15.14 1.52
N TYR A 8 -26.69 15.61 0.55
CA TYR A 8 -26.32 15.52 -0.87
C TYR A 8 -25.13 16.41 -1.22
N ILE A 9 -25.08 17.63 -0.67
CA ILE A 9 -23.97 18.59 -0.87
C ILE A 9 -22.69 18.10 -0.16
N MET A 10 -22.81 17.47 1.02
CA MET A 10 -21.64 16.95 1.77
C MET A 10 -21.12 15.60 1.23
N ARG A 11 -21.93 14.84 0.48
CA ARG A 11 -21.53 13.58 -0.17
C ARG A 11 -20.76 13.79 -1.47
N ASN A 12 -20.93 14.93 -2.14
CA ASN A 12 -20.16 15.29 -3.33
C ASN A 12 -18.85 15.97 -2.92
N LYS A 13 -17.98 15.22 -2.24
CA LYS A 13 -16.62 15.63 -1.86
C LYS A 13 -15.74 15.62 -3.11
N ASN A 14 -16.00 16.67 -3.87
CA ASN A 14 -15.33 17.30 -4.98
C ASN A 14 -13.79 17.27 -4.85
N THR A 15 -13.16 16.14 -5.12
CA THR A 15 -11.71 16.03 -5.31
C THR A 15 -11.35 15.84 -6.78
N SER A 16 -12.27 15.26 -7.56
CA SER A 16 -12.16 15.13 -9.02
C SER A 16 -12.52 16.42 -9.75
N THR A 17 -13.60 17.13 -9.37
CA THR A 17 -14.06 18.31 -10.12
C THR A 17 -13.08 19.47 -10.02
N ASP A 18 -12.41 19.66 -8.88
CA ASP A 18 -11.34 20.67 -8.75
C ASP A 18 -10.14 20.34 -9.65
N SER A 19 -9.74 19.07 -9.73
CA SER A 19 -8.63 18.63 -10.61
C SER A 19 -8.99 18.78 -12.09
N GLU A 20 -10.21 18.41 -12.48
CA GLU A 20 -10.72 18.55 -13.85
C GLU A 20 -10.92 20.01 -14.26
N ARG A 21 -11.34 20.87 -13.33
CA ARG A 21 -11.49 22.31 -13.57
C ARG A 21 -10.13 22.97 -13.74
N ILE A 22 -9.17 22.66 -12.87
CA ILE A 22 -7.79 23.15 -12.97
C ILE A 22 -7.12 22.64 -14.25
N LEU A 23 -7.30 21.36 -14.61
CA LEU A 23 -6.79 20.81 -15.86
C LEU A 23 -7.38 21.51 -17.09
N ASN A 24 -8.69 21.75 -17.11
CA ASN A 24 -9.34 22.50 -18.19
C ASN A 24 -8.87 23.95 -18.29
N GLU A 25 -8.57 24.59 -17.17
CA GLU A 25 -8.10 25.98 -17.11
C GLU A 25 -6.64 26.10 -17.59
N ILE A 26 -5.79 25.12 -17.24
CA ILE A 26 -4.40 25.01 -17.73
C ILE A 26 -4.35 24.69 -19.24
N LEU A 27 -5.27 23.86 -19.75
CA LEU A 27 -5.28 23.49 -21.17
C LEU A 27 -5.82 24.60 -22.10
N LYS A 28 -6.60 25.56 -21.57
CA LYS A 28 -7.17 26.69 -22.33
C LYS A 28 -6.32 27.95 -22.29
N SER A 29 -5.37 28.03 -21.37
CA SER A 29 -4.44 29.17 -21.27
C SER A 29 -3.24 28.91 -22.18
N GLU A 30 -2.92 29.85 -23.07
CA GLU A 30 -1.68 29.79 -23.84
C GLU A 30 -0.50 29.81 -22.85
N PRO A 31 0.40 28.80 -22.90
CA PRO A 31 1.45 28.69 -21.91
C PRO A 31 2.45 29.84 -22.11
N GLN A 32 2.49 30.81 -21.19
CA GLN A 32 3.54 31.83 -21.12
C GLN A 32 4.93 31.25 -20.77
N TYR A 33 5.01 29.93 -20.61
CA TYR A 33 6.23 29.17 -20.34
C TYR A 33 6.41 28.09 -21.40
N SER A 34 7.57 28.09 -22.05
CA SER A 34 7.99 26.98 -22.90
C SER A 34 8.31 25.77 -22.02
N LEU A 35 7.61 24.65 -22.25
CA LEU A 35 7.92 23.39 -21.59
C LEU A 35 9.26 22.88 -22.11
N PRO A 36 10.22 22.55 -21.23
CA PRO A 36 11.48 21.95 -21.68
C PRO A 36 11.17 20.61 -22.36
N GLY A 37 11.91 20.28 -23.42
CA GLY A 37 11.63 19.11 -24.27
C GLY A 37 11.61 17.76 -23.52
N ASN A 38 12.17 17.70 -22.31
CA ASN A 38 12.20 16.55 -21.42
C ASN A 38 11.11 16.57 -20.32
N PHE A 39 10.16 17.50 -20.36
CA PHE A 39 9.12 17.62 -19.34
C PHE A 39 8.25 16.37 -19.25
N ALA A 40 7.84 15.82 -20.40
CA ALA A 40 7.05 14.60 -20.46
C ALA A 40 7.80 13.44 -19.80
N ASP A 41 9.11 13.30 -20.05
CA ASP A 41 9.94 12.25 -19.47
C ASP A 41 10.10 12.42 -17.95
N MET A 42 10.27 13.64 -17.46
CA MET A 42 10.34 13.92 -16.01
C MET A 42 9.04 13.56 -15.29
N VAL A 43 7.90 13.93 -15.88
CA VAL A 43 6.59 13.62 -15.31
C VAL A 43 6.31 12.12 -15.37
N ALA A 44 6.58 11.48 -16.50
CA ALA A 44 6.41 10.04 -16.70
C ALA A 44 7.26 9.23 -15.70
N ASN A 45 8.53 9.60 -15.50
CA ASN A 45 9.41 8.93 -14.54
C ASN A 45 8.94 9.11 -13.09
N LYS A 46 8.51 10.32 -12.72
CA LYS A 46 8.03 10.60 -11.37
C LYS A 46 6.73 9.87 -11.06
N ALA A 47 5.80 9.85 -12.02
CA ALA A 47 4.54 9.11 -11.91
C ALA A 47 4.78 7.60 -11.87
N GLY A 48 5.59 7.07 -12.80
CA GLY A 48 5.94 5.65 -12.87
C GLY A 48 6.55 5.13 -11.58
N ARG A 49 7.46 5.90 -10.96
CA ARG A 49 8.08 5.52 -9.68
C ARG A 49 7.08 5.43 -8.52
N LYS A 50 6.09 6.31 -8.48
CA LYS A 50 5.03 6.28 -7.46
C LYS A 50 4.09 5.09 -7.68
N PHE A 51 3.66 4.87 -8.92
CA PHE A 51 2.81 3.74 -9.28
C PHE A 51 3.49 2.39 -9.01
N ALA A 52 4.76 2.25 -9.36
CA ALA A 52 5.52 1.03 -9.09
C ALA A 52 5.61 0.74 -7.58
N TRP A 53 5.87 1.75 -6.76
CA TRP A 53 5.92 1.58 -5.30
C TRP A 53 4.57 1.14 -4.72
N GLU A 54 3.48 1.78 -5.12
CA GLU A 54 2.13 1.40 -4.68
C GLU A 54 1.77 -0.03 -5.10
N SER A 55 2.17 -0.43 -6.31
CA SER A 55 1.91 -1.79 -6.81
C SER A 55 2.68 -2.85 -6.00
N TYR A 56 3.98 -2.65 -5.78
CA TYR A 56 4.78 -3.61 -5.00
C TYR A 56 4.31 -3.70 -3.55
N PHE A 57 3.89 -2.58 -2.97
CA PHE A 57 3.35 -2.58 -1.62
C PHE A 57 2.01 -3.33 -1.53
N LYS A 58 1.12 -3.17 -2.53
CA LYS A 58 -0.12 -3.95 -2.62
C LYS A 58 0.16 -5.45 -2.76
N GLU A 59 1.09 -5.85 -3.62
CA GLU A 59 1.49 -7.25 -3.75
C GLU A 59 1.98 -7.82 -2.43
N PHE A 60 2.84 -7.07 -1.73
CA PHE A 60 3.33 -7.46 -0.40
C PHE A 60 2.18 -7.66 0.61
N LEU A 61 1.21 -6.74 0.66
CA LEU A 61 0.04 -6.88 1.53
C LEU A 61 -0.83 -8.09 1.20
N ILE A 62 -0.98 -8.42 -0.09
CA ILE A 62 -1.70 -9.62 -0.51
C ILE A 62 -1.00 -10.87 0.01
N TYR A 63 0.33 -10.98 -0.18
CA TYR A 63 1.10 -12.11 0.35
C TYR A 63 1.03 -12.21 1.88
N LEU A 64 1.17 -11.08 2.57
CA LEU A 64 1.03 -11.02 4.02
C LEU A 64 -0.35 -11.50 4.47
N GLY A 65 -1.40 -11.07 3.77
CA GLY A 65 -2.78 -11.50 4.03
C GLY A 65 -2.99 -12.99 3.83
N VAL A 66 -2.40 -13.59 2.79
CA VAL A 66 -2.46 -15.05 2.56
C VAL A 66 -1.78 -15.80 3.69
N ILE A 67 -0.57 -15.39 4.09
CA ILE A 67 0.18 -16.03 5.19
C ILE A 67 -0.61 -15.89 6.51
N ALA A 68 -1.10 -14.70 6.83
CA ALA A 68 -1.91 -14.46 8.00
C ALA A 68 -3.20 -15.29 7.99
N GLY A 69 -3.83 -15.45 6.82
CA GLY A 69 -5.00 -16.29 6.63
C GLY A 69 -4.72 -17.76 6.93
N ILE A 70 -3.60 -18.30 6.45
CA ILE A 70 -3.17 -19.68 6.75
C ILE A 70 -2.95 -19.87 8.25
N ILE A 71 -2.27 -18.92 8.91
CA ILE A 71 -2.04 -18.95 10.36
C ILE A 71 -3.38 -18.90 11.11
N ALA A 72 -4.31 -18.05 10.69
CA ALA A 72 -5.62 -17.92 11.31
C ALA A 72 -6.45 -19.22 11.17
N VAL A 73 -6.43 -19.87 10.01
CA VAL A 73 -7.09 -21.16 9.80
C VAL A 73 -6.45 -22.26 10.66
N ALA A 74 -5.12 -22.30 10.74
CA ALA A 74 -4.42 -23.24 11.61
C ALA A 74 -4.76 -23.02 13.09
N ALA A 75 -4.81 -21.76 13.55
CA ALA A 75 -5.23 -21.42 14.90
C ALA A 75 -6.69 -21.83 15.15
N ALA A 76 -7.60 -21.54 14.23
CA ALA A 76 -9.00 -21.95 14.35
C ALA A 76 -9.15 -23.48 14.47
N MET A 77 -8.39 -24.25 13.68
CA MET A 77 -8.36 -25.71 13.82
C MET A 77 -7.79 -26.14 15.18
N ALA A 78 -6.70 -25.54 15.64
CA ALA A 78 -6.12 -25.85 16.96
C ALA A 78 -7.12 -25.62 18.11
N PHE A 79 -7.85 -24.50 18.09
CA PHE A 79 -8.81 -24.17 19.15
C PHE A 79 -10.11 -24.99 19.07
N ILE A 80 -10.63 -25.24 17.87
CA ILE A 80 -11.93 -25.93 17.70
C ILE A 80 -11.77 -27.46 17.79
N TRP A 81 -10.77 -28.02 17.12
CA TRP A 81 -10.61 -29.47 17.01
C TRP A 81 -9.75 -30.08 18.12
N PHE A 82 -8.73 -29.37 18.60
CA PHE A 82 -7.79 -29.90 19.60
C PHE A 82 -8.04 -29.38 21.01
N SER A 83 -9.13 -28.62 21.22
CA SER A 83 -9.48 -28.01 22.51
C SER A 83 -8.32 -27.27 23.16
N ALA A 84 -7.48 -26.62 22.34
CA ALA A 84 -6.31 -25.90 22.82
C ALA A 84 -6.70 -24.80 23.80
N ASP A 85 -5.98 -24.70 24.92
CA ASP A 85 -6.32 -23.76 25.97
C ASP A 85 -5.79 -22.36 25.65
N LEU A 86 -6.68 -21.41 25.44
CA LEU A 86 -6.32 -20.04 25.01
C LEU A 86 -5.45 -19.33 26.06
N LYS A 87 -5.64 -19.69 27.33
CA LYS A 87 -4.86 -19.15 28.46
C LYS A 87 -3.42 -19.64 28.45
N GLU A 88 -3.19 -20.90 28.09
CA GLU A 88 -1.84 -21.48 28.02
C GLU A 88 -1.08 -20.90 26.83
N TRP A 89 -1.73 -20.80 25.67
CA TRP A 89 -1.15 -20.19 24.46
C TRP A 89 -0.78 -18.71 24.64
N THR A 90 -1.67 -17.92 25.24
CA THR A 90 -1.39 -16.50 25.50
C THR A 90 -0.26 -16.33 26.52
N THR A 91 -0.21 -17.17 27.55
CA THR A 91 0.88 -17.17 28.53
C THR A 91 2.20 -17.52 27.86
N PHE A 92 2.25 -18.58 27.03
CA PHE A 92 3.44 -18.95 26.27
C PHE A 92 3.93 -17.81 25.36
N LEU A 93 3.02 -17.16 24.63
CA LEU A 93 3.36 -16.04 23.74
C LEU A 93 3.90 -14.84 24.51
N LEU A 94 3.30 -14.50 25.66
CA LEU A 94 3.75 -13.40 26.50
C LEU A 94 5.11 -13.69 27.16
N SER A 95 5.31 -14.91 27.67
CA SER A 95 6.57 -15.34 28.26
C SER A 95 7.73 -15.34 27.26
N ASN A 96 7.44 -15.60 25.99
CA ASN A 96 8.44 -15.64 24.91
C ASN A 96 8.32 -14.45 23.95
N ILE A 97 7.68 -13.36 24.36
CA ILE A 97 7.35 -12.23 23.47
C ILE A 97 8.58 -11.70 22.74
N SER A 98 9.73 -11.66 23.39
CA SER A 98 10.97 -11.15 22.79
C SER A 98 11.43 -12.00 21.61
N TRP A 99 11.42 -13.33 21.77
CA TRP A 99 11.78 -14.27 20.70
C TRP A 99 10.72 -14.34 19.61
N VAL A 100 9.44 -14.43 19.99
CA VAL A 100 8.33 -14.53 19.05
C VAL A 100 8.23 -13.26 18.20
N ALA A 101 8.33 -12.08 18.83
CA ALA A 101 8.32 -10.80 18.12
C ALA A 101 9.58 -10.65 17.25
N GLY A 102 10.75 -11.04 17.76
CA GLY A 102 12.00 -10.99 17.01
C GLY A 102 11.94 -11.80 15.71
N ILE A 103 11.51 -13.07 15.80
CA ILE A 103 11.38 -13.94 14.63
C ILE A 103 10.32 -13.40 13.67
N ASN A 104 9.15 -12.99 14.17
CA ASN A 104 8.09 -12.44 13.31
C ASN A 104 8.54 -11.18 12.57
N ILE A 105 9.20 -10.23 13.26
CA ILE A 105 9.74 -9.02 12.64
C ILE A 105 10.77 -9.39 11.58
N LEU A 106 11.66 -10.33 11.85
CA LEU A 106 12.71 -10.74 10.92
C LEU A 106 12.11 -11.38 9.66
N VAL A 107 11.12 -12.27 9.82
CA VAL A 107 10.39 -12.87 8.69
C VAL A 107 9.66 -11.82 7.87
N ILE A 108 8.93 -10.90 8.51
CA ILE A 108 8.24 -9.81 7.82
C ILE A 108 9.25 -8.92 7.09
N PHE A 109 10.39 -8.61 7.72
CA PHE A 109 11.44 -7.81 7.11
C PHE A 109 12.05 -8.48 5.89
N ILE A 110 12.35 -9.79 5.95
CA ILE A 110 12.86 -10.54 4.80
C ILE A 110 11.83 -10.53 3.66
N LEU A 111 10.56 -10.81 3.95
CA LEU A 111 9.50 -10.78 2.95
C LEU A 111 9.31 -9.39 2.33
N PHE A 112 9.40 -8.35 3.15
CA PHE A 112 9.35 -6.96 2.70
C PHE A 112 10.56 -6.60 1.84
N ALA A 113 11.76 -7.01 2.26
CA ALA A 113 12.99 -6.76 1.51
C ALA A 113 12.95 -7.44 0.14
N ASP A 114 12.56 -8.72 0.09
CA ASP A 114 12.45 -9.49 -1.14
C ASP A 114 11.39 -8.90 -2.10
N ARG A 115 10.18 -8.66 -1.59
CA ARG A 115 9.04 -8.29 -2.43
C ARG A 115 8.94 -6.80 -2.73
N VAL A 116 9.43 -5.93 -1.85
CA VAL A 116 9.31 -4.48 -2.02
C VAL A 116 10.67 -3.86 -2.34
N LEU A 117 11.69 -4.06 -1.49
CA LEU A 117 12.96 -3.35 -1.64
C LEU A 117 13.75 -3.80 -2.87
N LEU A 118 13.90 -5.11 -3.10
CA LEU A 118 14.65 -5.62 -4.25
C LEU A 118 13.95 -5.26 -5.56
N ARG A 119 12.64 -5.48 -5.67
CA ARG A 119 11.87 -5.11 -6.88
C ARG A 119 11.96 -3.63 -7.19
N TYR A 120 11.85 -2.78 -6.16
CA TYR A 120 11.99 -1.35 -6.32
C TYR A 120 13.41 -0.94 -6.73
N LEU A 121 14.44 -1.52 -6.12
CA LEU A 121 15.83 -1.23 -6.46
C LEU A 121 16.14 -1.65 -7.91
N PHE A 122 15.68 -2.81 -8.36
CA PHE A 122 15.81 -3.24 -9.75
C PHE A 122 15.11 -2.29 -10.72
N TYR A 123 13.89 -1.86 -10.43
CA TYR A 123 13.17 -0.86 -11.23
C TYR A 123 13.92 0.49 -11.29
N LYS A 124 14.46 0.94 -10.16
CA LYS A 124 15.26 2.17 -10.10
C LYS A 124 16.57 2.05 -10.89
N MET A 125 17.21 0.88 -10.86
CA MET A 125 18.44 0.62 -11.60
C MET A 125 18.17 0.54 -13.11
N SER A 126 17.11 -0.12 -13.56
CA SER A 126 16.76 -0.22 -14.99
C SER A 126 16.47 1.14 -15.62
N LEU A 127 15.86 2.07 -14.87
CA LEU A 127 15.60 3.45 -15.31
C LEU A 127 16.86 4.33 -15.40
N LYS A 128 17.96 3.96 -14.73
CA LYS A 128 19.22 4.73 -14.76
C LYS A 128 20.12 4.30 -15.93
N SER A 129 19.90 3.10 -16.46
CA SER A 129 20.67 2.51 -17.57
C SER A 129 20.03 2.71 -18.94
N ALA A 130 18.85 3.34 -19.02
CA ALA A 130 18.18 3.78 -20.24
C ALA A 130 18.33 5.29 -20.39
#